data_AF-A0A413H2D9-F1
#
_entry.id   AF-A0A413H2D9-F1
#
_cell.length_a   1.000
_cell.length_b   1.000
_cell.length_c   1.000
_cell.angle_alpha   90.00
_cell.angle_beta   90.00
_cell.angle_gamma   90.00
#
_symmetry.space_group_name_H-M   'P 1'
#
loop_
_entity.id
_entity.type
_entity.pdbx_description
1 polymer ?
#
loop_
_entity_poly.entity_id
_entity_poly.type
_entity_poly.pdbx_seq_one_letter_code
_entity_poly.pdbx_strand_id
1 'polypeptide(L)'
;MKNLTQFLLVLLCVCLPATVFADSTKDKDDDSKYLAGAVPEVDGKVVFTKEFSIPGMSQEEIFKRMQNWMEARLKKNENNSRVVYTNPEEGQIVGTGEEWIVFSSSALSLDRTKILYQLSVVCAPEKCTMEVEKIRYNYREGKEKYTAEEWIVDKYALNKAKTKLVRGLAKWRRNTVNFVDDLALGAAEALSASTIKKAAETAEKQEEKKEEKSAINSDPIVIAPKTAVEVKAPAETTKVTVVPATPLTPATPATSGATPGYKEVAPDQLPTNAIQMGAGKLVLVIGSDAFNMTMMTANAGGSLGKSSGKPVIFSFLSPDQPYEQMEKAETYTVRFYPANQTEPSVVLECKKMPSQAPMEGQPRMYVGEIVKAFVK
;
A
#
# COMPACT_ATOMS: atom_id res chain seq x y z
N MET A 1 23.57 -26.32 61.46
CA MET A 1 22.36 -26.60 60.66
C MET A 1 21.69 -25.33 60.13
N LYS A 2 21.18 -24.40 60.98
CA LYS A 2 20.45 -23.18 60.53
C LYS A 2 21.11 -22.40 59.37
N ASN A 3 22.42 -22.13 59.44
CA ASN A 3 23.12 -21.33 58.43
C ASN A 3 23.21 -22.00 57.05
N LEU A 4 23.19 -23.34 56.98
CA LEU A 4 23.23 -24.07 55.71
C LEU A 4 21.88 -24.02 55.00
N THR A 5 20.78 -24.17 55.75
CA THR A 5 19.41 -24.03 55.24
C THR A 5 19.15 -22.62 54.71
N GLN A 6 19.70 -21.60 55.39
CA GLN A 6 19.57 -20.20 54.98
C GLN A 6 20.38 -19.88 53.71
N PHE A 7 21.57 -20.48 53.54
CA PHE A 7 22.35 -20.37 52.30
C PHE A 7 21.65 -21.05 51.10
N LEU A 8 21.08 -22.24 51.31
CA LEU A 8 20.33 -22.98 50.29
C LEU A 8 19.07 -22.24 49.83
N LEU A 9 18.39 -21.55 50.75
CA LEU A 9 17.19 -20.77 50.45
C LEU A 9 17.50 -19.45 49.72
N VAL A 10 18.64 -18.80 50.01
CA VAL A 10 19.12 -17.66 49.23
C VAL A 10 19.57 -18.09 47.82
N LEU A 11 20.23 -19.25 47.68
CA LEU A 11 20.62 -19.79 46.38
C LEU A 11 19.39 -20.09 45.50
N LEU A 12 18.33 -20.66 46.09
CA LEU A 12 17.07 -20.93 45.39
C LEU A 12 16.40 -19.65 44.86
N CYS A 13 16.44 -18.56 45.64
CA CYS A 13 15.86 -17.27 45.24
C CYS A 13 16.65 -16.55 44.14
N VAL A 14 17.97 -16.74 44.05
CA VAL A 14 18.82 -16.13 43.00
C VAL A 14 18.69 -16.89 41.66
N CYS A 15 18.29 -18.17 41.68
CA CYS A 15 18.05 -18.95 40.45
C CYS A 15 16.64 -18.77 39.83
N LEU A 16 15.72 -18.06 40.51
CA LEU A 16 14.33 -17.85 40.07
C LEU A 16 14.05 -16.70 39.05
N PRO A 17 15.00 -15.88 38.55
CA PRO A 17 14.73 -14.98 37.42
C PRO A 17 14.76 -15.66 36.04
N ALA A 18 15.22 -16.92 35.93
CA ALA A 18 15.49 -17.56 34.63
C ALA A 18 14.24 -18.06 33.87
N THR A 19 13.06 -18.06 34.48
CA THR A 19 11.81 -18.56 33.87
C THR A 19 10.82 -17.46 33.47
N VAL A 20 11.20 -16.19 33.55
CA VAL A 20 10.31 -15.04 33.20
C VAL A 20 10.59 -14.47 31.80
N PHE A 21 11.58 -15.00 31.07
CA PHE A 21 11.84 -14.69 29.65
C PHE A 21 11.28 -15.73 28.68
N ALA A 22 10.20 -16.41 29.06
CA ALA A 22 9.44 -17.34 28.20
C ALA A 22 8.05 -16.78 27.84
N ASP A 23 7.96 -15.46 27.59
CA ASP A 23 6.68 -14.79 27.27
C ASP A 23 6.82 -13.61 26.28
N SER A 24 7.98 -13.49 25.62
CA SER A 24 8.27 -12.49 24.57
C SER A 24 7.76 -12.88 23.17
N THR A 25 6.85 -13.86 23.09
CA THR A 25 6.12 -14.25 21.86
C THR A 25 4.61 -14.02 22.02
N LYS A 26 4.27 -12.88 22.64
CA LYS A 26 2.88 -12.43 22.89
C LYS A 26 2.39 -11.32 21.97
N ASP A 27 3.14 -11.00 20.92
CA ASP A 27 2.49 -10.79 19.63
C ASP A 27 1.90 -12.14 19.24
N LYS A 28 0.62 -12.34 19.56
CA LYS A 28 -0.13 -13.49 19.07
C LYS A 28 -0.13 -13.38 17.55
N ASP A 29 0.47 -14.35 16.86
CA ASP A 29 0.29 -14.53 15.42
C ASP A 29 -1.20 -14.36 15.08
N ASP A 30 -1.58 -13.23 14.47
CA ASP A 30 -2.93 -13.06 13.96
C ASP A 30 -3.06 -13.89 12.69
N ASP A 31 -3.33 -15.18 12.91
CA ASP A 31 -3.41 -16.16 11.85
C ASP A 31 -4.63 -15.95 10.94
N SER A 32 -5.53 -15.00 11.24
CA SER A 32 -6.78 -14.74 10.51
C SER A 32 -6.59 -14.62 9.00
N LYS A 33 -5.51 -13.94 8.56
CA LYS A 33 -5.11 -13.82 7.15
C LYS A 33 -4.89 -15.17 6.45
N TYR A 34 -4.47 -16.19 7.19
CA TYR A 34 -4.04 -17.49 6.66
C TYR A 34 -5.06 -18.61 6.88
N LEU A 35 -6.24 -18.32 7.44
CA LEU A 35 -7.31 -19.30 7.67
C LEU A 35 -8.06 -19.64 6.35
N ALA A 36 -9.31 -20.13 6.46
CA ALA A 36 -10.08 -20.63 5.32
C ALA A 36 -10.10 -19.67 4.12
N GLY A 37 -9.89 -20.21 2.91
CA GLY A 37 -9.89 -19.43 1.67
C GLY A 37 -8.59 -18.68 1.36
N ALA A 38 -7.64 -18.56 2.30
CA ALA A 38 -6.34 -17.93 2.05
C ALA A 38 -5.46 -18.72 1.06
N VAL A 39 -5.76 -19.99 0.81
CA VAL A 39 -5.16 -20.81 -0.24
C VAL A 39 -6.30 -21.32 -1.12
N PRO A 40 -6.63 -20.63 -2.22
CA PRO A 40 -7.73 -21.00 -3.11
C PRO A 40 -7.40 -22.26 -3.92
N GLU A 41 -8.44 -23.05 -4.20
CA GLU A 41 -8.39 -24.25 -5.04
C GLU A 41 -9.38 -24.12 -6.20
N VAL A 42 -8.89 -24.26 -7.44
CA VAL A 42 -9.69 -24.31 -8.68
C VAL A 42 -9.42 -25.65 -9.35
N ASP A 43 -10.46 -26.45 -9.63
CA ASP A 43 -10.35 -27.82 -10.17
C ASP A 43 -9.32 -28.74 -9.45
N GLY A 44 -9.17 -28.55 -8.13
CA GLY A 44 -8.20 -29.29 -7.32
C GLY A 44 -6.74 -28.90 -7.58
N LYS A 45 -6.50 -27.68 -8.06
CA LYS A 45 -5.19 -27.02 -8.18
C LYS A 45 -5.14 -25.76 -7.34
N VAL A 46 -4.00 -25.47 -6.74
CA VAL A 46 -3.79 -24.22 -6.01
C VAL A 46 -3.49 -23.12 -7.02
N VAL A 47 -4.43 -22.18 -7.16
CA VAL A 47 -4.37 -21.06 -8.12
C VAL A 47 -4.67 -19.76 -7.39
N PHE A 48 -3.62 -19.07 -6.94
CA PHE A 48 -3.80 -17.75 -6.34
C PHE A 48 -4.08 -16.73 -7.43
N THR A 49 -5.29 -16.16 -7.43
CA THR A 49 -5.73 -15.17 -8.42
C THR A 49 -5.75 -13.78 -7.79
N LYS A 50 -5.22 -12.78 -8.50
CA LYS A 50 -5.30 -11.37 -8.11
C LYS A 50 -5.75 -10.51 -9.28
N GLU A 51 -6.84 -9.78 -9.08
CA GLU A 51 -7.35 -8.82 -10.06
C GLU A 51 -6.95 -7.39 -9.70
N PHE A 52 -6.45 -6.67 -10.70
CA PHE A 52 -6.20 -5.25 -10.68
C PHE A 52 -7.13 -4.58 -11.69
N SER A 53 -7.99 -3.67 -11.23
CA SER A 53 -8.71 -2.72 -12.08
C SER A 53 -7.81 -1.50 -12.29
N ILE A 54 -7.73 -1.00 -13.52
CA ILE A 54 -6.72 -0.02 -13.96
C ILE A 54 -7.39 1.01 -14.92
N PRO A 55 -8.42 1.77 -14.50
CA PRO A 55 -9.25 2.58 -15.40
C PRO A 55 -8.47 3.63 -16.21
N GLY A 56 -8.76 3.76 -17.50
CA GLY A 56 -8.07 4.66 -18.42
C GLY A 56 -6.71 4.16 -18.94
N MET A 57 -6.29 2.92 -18.66
CA MET A 57 -5.10 2.31 -19.28
C MET A 57 -5.47 1.26 -20.32
N SER A 58 -4.84 1.33 -21.50
CA SER A 58 -5.00 0.35 -22.56
C SER A 58 -4.33 -0.99 -22.21
N GLN A 59 -4.83 -2.08 -22.80
CA GLN A 59 -4.22 -3.40 -22.71
C GLN A 59 -2.72 -3.37 -23.04
N GLU A 60 -2.31 -2.64 -24.09
CA GLU A 60 -0.92 -2.54 -24.53
C GLU A 60 0.03 -1.95 -23.47
N GLU A 61 -0.39 -0.88 -22.78
CA GLU A 61 0.42 -0.25 -21.73
C GLU A 61 0.44 -1.11 -20.46
N ILE A 62 -0.68 -1.75 -20.09
CA ILE A 62 -0.74 -2.73 -19.00
C ILE A 62 0.21 -3.90 -19.29
N PHE A 63 0.12 -4.49 -20.49
CA PHE A 63 0.97 -5.58 -20.98
C PHE A 63 2.45 -5.19 -20.92
N LYS A 64 2.81 -4.03 -21.47
CA LYS A 64 4.19 -3.54 -21.46
C LYS A 64 4.73 -3.33 -20.05
N ARG A 65 3.94 -2.78 -19.12
CA ARG A 65 4.35 -2.62 -17.71
C ARG A 65 4.55 -3.97 -17.04
N MET A 66 3.59 -4.88 -17.19
CA MET A 66 3.65 -6.23 -16.60
C MET A 66 4.77 -7.08 -17.18
N GLN A 67 5.06 -6.96 -18.48
CA GLN A 67 6.18 -7.67 -19.11
C GLN A 67 7.51 -7.19 -18.55
N ASN A 68 7.76 -5.88 -18.59
CA ASN A 68 9.00 -5.29 -18.06
C ASN A 68 9.20 -5.63 -16.58
N TRP A 69 8.12 -5.59 -15.78
CA TRP A 69 8.16 -5.99 -14.38
C TRP A 69 8.46 -7.47 -14.21
N MET A 70 7.77 -8.37 -14.92
CA MET A 70 7.96 -9.81 -14.78
C MET A 70 9.38 -10.23 -15.21
N GLU A 71 9.88 -9.68 -16.32
CA GLU A 71 11.26 -9.88 -16.76
C GLU A 71 12.27 -9.41 -15.70
N ALA A 72 12.11 -8.21 -15.17
CA ALA A 72 13.00 -7.68 -14.12
C ALA A 72 12.88 -8.46 -12.80
N ARG A 73 11.67 -8.87 -12.41
CA ARG A 73 11.36 -9.59 -11.16
C ARG A 73 11.91 -11.01 -11.17
N LEU A 74 11.80 -11.72 -12.30
CA LEU A 74 12.34 -13.08 -12.45
C LEU A 74 13.86 -13.06 -12.65
N LYS A 75 14.41 -12.06 -13.36
CA LYS A 75 15.86 -11.93 -13.56
C LYS A 75 16.64 -11.72 -12.25
N LYS A 76 16.04 -11.06 -11.24
CA LYS A 76 16.60 -10.91 -9.89
C LYS A 76 16.89 -12.24 -9.17
N ASN A 77 16.33 -13.35 -9.64
CA ASN A 77 16.50 -14.67 -9.02
C ASN A 77 17.84 -15.34 -9.41
N GLU A 78 18.56 -14.77 -10.41
CA GLU A 78 19.89 -15.21 -10.88
C GLU A 78 19.97 -16.72 -11.21
N ASN A 79 18.88 -17.27 -11.75
CA ASN A 79 18.75 -18.69 -12.07
C ASN A 79 17.89 -18.91 -13.34
N ASN A 80 17.26 -20.08 -13.48
CA ASN A 80 16.41 -20.41 -14.64
C ASN A 80 15.07 -19.64 -14.69
N SER A 81 14.78 -18.77 -13.72
CA SER A 81 13.59 -17.91 -13.68
C SER A 81 13.53 -16.97 -14.87
N ARG A 82 12.45 -17.01 -15.64
CA ARG A 82 12.27 -16.21 -16.87
C ARG A 82 10.82 -16.17 -17.33
N VAL A 83 10.50 -15.17 -18.16
CA VAL A 83 9.33 -15.21 -19.04
C VAL A 83 9.55 -16.32 -20.07
N VAL A 84 8.54 -17.17 -20.27
CA VAL A 84 8.58 -18.34 -21.16
C VAL A 84 7.61 -18.23 -22.34
N TYR A 85 6.58 -17.39 -22.24
CA TYR A 85 5.62 -17.14 -23.30
C TYR A 85 5.03 -15.73 -23.17
N THR A 86 4.76 -15.09 -24.31
CA THR A 86 4.08 -13.80 -24.42
C THR A 86 3.16 -13.80 -25.65
N ASN A 87 1.96 -13.25 -25.48
CA ASN A 87 1.02 -12.96 -26.55
C ASN A 87 0.45 -11.54 -26.36
N PRO A 88 0.96 -10.53 -27.09
CA PRO A 88 0.47 -9.15 -26.98
C PRO A 88 -1.00 -8.99 -27.38
N GLU A 89 -1.48 -9.77 -28.36
CA GLU A 89 -2.85 -9.67 -28.89
C GLU A 89 -3.89 -10.10 -27.85
N GLU A 90 -3.64 -11.24 -27.18
CA GLU A 90 -4.48 -11.73 -26.07
C GLU A 90 -4.06 -11.16 -24.71
N GLY A 91 -3.05 -10.29 -24.67
CA GLY A 91 -2.54 -9.67 -23.44
C GLY A 91 -1.86 -10.64 -22.46
N GLN A 92 -1.45 -11.83 -22.88
CA GLN A 92 -0.95 -12.89 -22.00
C GLN A 92 0.57 -12.86 -21.82
N ILE A 93 1.02 -13.01 -20.58
CA ILE A 93 2.45 -13.14 -20.22
C ILE A 93 2.56 -14.30 -19.24
N VAL A 94 3.42 -15.28 -19.55
CA VAL A 94 3.65 -16.42 -18.66
C VAL A 94 5.14 -16.54 -18.36
N GLY A 95 5.48 -16.56 -17.08
CA GLY A 95 6.82 -16.81 -16.57
C GLY A 95 6.87 -18.01 -15.62
N THR A 96 8.08 -18.54 -15.45
CA THR A 96 8.39 -19.56 -14.44
C THR A 96 9.41 -19.00 -13.48
N GLY A 97 9.21 -19.19 -12.18
CA GLY A 97 10.11 -18.73 -11.13
C GLY A 97 10.60 -19.85 -10.21
N GLU A 98 11.81 -19.67 -9.70
CA GLU A 98 12.47 -20.54 -8.73
C GLU A 98 13.16 -19.67 -7.67
N GLU A 99 12.71 -19.72 -6.42
CA GLU A 99 13.16 -18.82 -5.35
C GLU A 99 13.33 -19.52 -4.00
N TRP A 100 14.03 -18.88 -3.06
CA TRP A 100 14.17 -19.37 -1.68
C TRP A 100 13.15 -18.68 -0.77
N ILE A 101 12.25 -19.45 -0.17
CA ILE A 101 11.42 -19.02 0.95
C ILE A 101 12.15 -19.41 2.24
N VAL A 102 12.50 -18.41 3.06
CA VAL A 102 13.11 -18.61 4.38
C VAL A 102 12.00 -18.65 5.44
N PHE A 103 11.88 -19.78 6.14
CA PHE A 103 10.92 -19.94 7.25
C PHE A 103 11.45 -19.37 8.57
N SER A 104 12.75 -19.53 8.81
CA SER A 104 13.44 -18.92 9.95
C SER A 104 14.94 -18.83 9.69
N SER A 105 15.57 -17.84 10.29
CA SER A 105 17.02 -17.61 10.21
C SER A 105 17.56 -17.29 11.60
N SER A 106 18.70 -17.87 11.94
CA SER A 106 19.41 -17.70 13.21
C SER A 106 20.90 -17.91 12.98
N ALA A 107 21.74 -17.49 13.92
CA ALA A 107 23.20 -17.58 13.78
C ALA A 107 23.74 -19.01 13.53
N LEU A 108 22.99 -20.05 13.90
CA LEU A 108 23.40 -21.46 13.79
C LEU A 108 22.50 -22.31 12.87
N SER A 109 21.41 -21.75 12.34
CA SER A 109 20.44 -22.53 11.55
C SER A 109 19.62 -21.64 10.62
N LEU A 110 19.47 -22.10 9.38
CA LEU A 110 18.66 -21.49 8.33
C LEU A 110 17.66 -22.51 7.81
N ASP A 111 16.38 -22.32 8.13
CA ASP A 111 15.29 -23.16 7.64
C ASP A 111 14.67 -22.50 6.41
N ARG A 112 14.86 -23.11 5.24
CA ARG A 112 14.35 -22.59 3.96
C ARG A 112 13.92 -23.70 3.01
N THR A 113 12.93 -23.41 2.16
CA THR A 113 12.55 -24.24 1.03
C THR A 113 12.81 -23.50 -0.27
N LYS A 114 13.10 -24.24 -1.35
CA LYS A 114 13.04 -23.68 -2.69
C LYS A 114 11.59 -23.81 -3.20
N ILE A 115 10.96 -22.71 -3.59
CA ILE A 115 9.65 -22.67 -4.25
C ILE A 115 9.87 -22.63 -5.76
N LEU A 116 9.06 -23.40 -6.50
CA LEU A 116 8.97 -23.36 -7.96
C LEU A 116 7.51 -23.07 -8.29
N TYR A 117 7.26 -22.15 -9.21
CA TYR A 117 5.91 -21.69 -9.55
C TYR A 117 5.83 -21.20 -11.00
N GLN A 118 4.62 -21.16 -11.54
CA GLN A 118 4.31 -20.40 -12.74
C GLN A 118 3.57 -19.13 -12.34
N LEU A 119 3.93 -18.03 -12.99
CA LEU A 119 3.30 -16.71 -12.86
C LEU A 119 2.69 -16.37 -14.21
N SER A 120 1.36 -16.37 -14.27
CA SER A 120 0.59 -15.98 -15.45
C SER A 120 0.00 -14.59 -15.24
N VAL A 121 -0.08 -13.81 -16.30
CA VAL A 121 -0.74 -12.50 -16.33
C VAL A 121 -1.57 -12.42 -17.60
N VAL A 122 -2.82 -11.96 -17.46
CA VAL A 122 -3.72 -11.66 -18.57
C VAL A 122 -4.13 -10.19 -18.47
N CYS A 123 -3.68 -9.40 -19.44
CA CYS A 123 -3.99 -7.98 -19.56
C CYS A 123 -5.21 -7.81 -20.48
N ALA A 124 -6.15 -6.99 -20.06
CA ALA A 124 -7.30 -6.53 -20.84
C ALA A 124 -7.39 -5.00 -20.73
N PRO A 125 -8.23 -4.30 -21.53
CA PRO A 125 -8.49 -2.89 -21.31
C PRO A 125 -8.96 -2.63 -19.87
N GLU A 126 -8.29 -1.70 -19.18
CA GLU A 126 -8.59 -1.32 -17.80
C GLU A 126 -8.55 -2.45 -16.74
N LYS A 127 -7.99 -3.63 -17.06
CA LYS A 127 -7.92 -4.76 -16.14
C LYS A 127 -6.66 -5.61 -16.34
N CYS A 128 -6.09 -6.09 -15.26
CA CYS A 128 -5.02 -7.09 -15.26
C CYS A 128 -5.37 -8.19 -14.26
N THR A 129 -5.34 -9.44 -14.69
CA THR A 129 -5.47 -10.60 -13.79
C THR A 129 -4.11 -11.30 -13.72
N MET A 130 -3.60 -11.47 -12.51
CA MET A 130 -2.35 -12.20 -12.22
C MET A 130 -2.69 -13.50 -11.49
N GLU A 131 -2.10 -14.60 -11.93
CA GLU A 131 -2.26 -15.92 -11.32
C GLU A 131 -0.90 -16.52 -10.93
N VAL A 132 -0.84 -17.09 -9.73
CA VAL A 132 0.30 -17.91 -9.28
C VAL A 132 -0.17 -19.34 -9.08
N GLU A 133 0.32 -20.24 -9.93
CA GLU A 133 -0.11 -21.64 -10.00
C GLU A 133 1.07 -22.62 -10.10
N LYS A 134 0.76 -23.92 -10.14
CA LYS A 134 1.74 -25.04 -10.27
C LYS A 134 2.84 -25.00 -9.20
N ILE A 135 2.50 -24.52 -8.01
CA ILE A 135 3.44 -24.32 -6.90
C ILE A 135 3.97 -25.66 -6.38
N ARG A 136 5.30 -25.78 -6.34
CA ARG A 136 6.03 -26.95 -5.84
C ARG A 136 7.14 -26.52 -4.90
N TYR A 137 7.47 -27.39 -3.96
CA TYR A 137 8.53 -27.16 -2.99
C TYR A 137 9.61 -28.22 -3.11
N ASN A 138 10.87 -27.77 -3.20
CA ASN A 138 12.07 -28.59 -3.05
C ASN A 138 12.72 -28.23 -1.70
N TYR A 139 12.51 -29.09 -0.70
CA TYR A 139 13.00 -28.90 0.66
C TYR A 139 14.21 -29.79 0.95
N ARG A 140 15.06 -29.37 1.90
CA ARG A 140 16.32 -30.05 2.26
C ARG A 140 17.11 -30.47 1.01
N GLU A 141 17.41 -29.47 0.18
CA GLU A 141 18.19 -29.63 -1.06
C GLU A 141 17.52 -30.54 -2.11
N GLY A 142 16.18 -30.67 -2.05
CA GLY A 142 15.38 -31.45 -3.00
C GLY A 142 15.22 -32.93 -2.64
N LYS A 143 15.67 -33.35 -1.44
CA LYS A 143 15.39 -34.67 -0.86
C LYS A 143 13.91 -34.85 -0.55
N GLU A 144 13.26 -33.78 -0.13
CA GLU A 144 11.83 -33.73 0.17
C GLU A 144 11.14 -32.85 -0.87
N LYS A 145 10.09 -33.38 -1.52
CA LYS A 145 9.35 -32.71 -2.60
C LYS A 145 7.87 -32.71 -2.29
N TYR A 146 7.24 -31.55 -2.35
CA TYR A 146 5.83 -31.36 -2.01
C TYR A 146 5.13 -30.51 -3.07
N THR A 147 3.86 -30.80 -3.35
CA THR A 147 2.97 -29.94 -4.13
C THR A 147 2.19 -29.01 -3.20
N ALA A 148 1.68 -27.88 -3.69
CA ALA A 148 0.82 -27.02 -2.86
C ALA A 148 -0.50 -27.70 -2.48
N GLU A 149 -1.06 -28.46 -3.42
CA GLU A 149 -2.30 -29.25 -3.31
C GLU A 149 -2.26 -30.29 -2.19
N GLU A 150 -1.08 -30.85 -1.89
CA GLU A 150 -0.91 -31.87 -0.86
C GLU A 150 -0.40 -31.31 0.48
N TRP A 151 -0.09 -30.00 0.55
CA TRP A 151 0.70 -29.45 1.66
C TRP A 151 0.11 -28.19 2.30
N ILE A 152 -0.35 -27.21 1.51
CA ILE A 152 -0.79 -25.90 2.04
C ILE A 152 -2.30 -25.66 1.95
N VAL A 153 -3.06 -26.49 1.23
CA VAL A 153 -4.53 -26.38 1.14
C VAL A 153 -5.23 -26.53 2.49
N ASP A 154 -6.46 -26.01 2.60
CA ASP A 154 -7.27 -26.02 3.82
C ASP A 154 -7.38 -27.41 4.45
N LYS A 155 -7.52 -28.45 3.61
CA LYS A 155 -7.71 -29.85 4.01
C LYS A 155 -6.58 -30.40 4.90
N TYR A 156 -5.35 -29.94 4.68
CA TYR A 156 -4.17 -30.43 5.39
C TYR A 156 -3.59 -29.38 6.34
N ALA A 157 -3.56 -28.12 5.92
CA ALA A 157 -2.90 -27.04 6.66
C ALA A 157 -3.77 -26.40 7.76
N LEU A 158 -5.07 -26.70 7.84
CA LEU A 158 -5.96 -26.22 8.91
C LEU A 158 -6.48 -27.36 9.79
N ASN A 159 -6.88 -27.03 11.02
CA ASN A 159 -7.65 -27.94 11.86
C ASN A 159 -9.04 -28.22 11.24
N LYS A 160 -9.73 -29.27 11.70
CA LYS A 160 -11.08 -29.65 11.21
C LYS A 160 -12.12 -28.50 11.27
N ALA A 161 -11.94 -27.55 12.19
CA ALA A 161 -12.82 -26.39 12.35
C ALA A 161 -12.43 -25.18 11.48
N LYS A 162 -11.33 -25.26 10.71
CA LYS A 162 -10.72 -24.16 9.93
C LYS A 162 -10.38 -22.89 10.71
N THR A 163 -10.24 -22.98 12.03
CA THR A 163 -9.96 -21.85 12.96
C THR A 163 -8.49 -21.70 13.34
N LYS A 164 -7.64 -22.69 13.05
CA LYS A 164 -6.19 -22.67 13.38
C LYS A 164 -5.37 -23.39 12.32
N LEU A 165 -4.16 -22.90 12.08
CA LEU A 165 -3.14 -23.60 11.29
C LEU A 165 -2.65 -24.87 12.00
N VAL A 166 -2.36 -25.92 11.23
CA VAL A 166 -1.66 -27.11 11.70
C VAL A 166 -0.19 -26.77 11.92
N ARG A 167 0.32 -26.93 13.15
CA ARG A 167 1.64 -26.46 13.59
C ARG A 167 2.81 -26.79 12.65
N GLY A 168 2.84 -27.99 12.06
CA GLY A 168 3.90 -28.40 11.13
C GLY A 168 3.80 -27.75 9.73
N LEU A 169 2.59 -27.37 9.31
CA LEU A 169 2.28 -26.80 8.00
C LEU A 169 2.12 -25.28 8.02
N ALA A 170 1.94 -24.68 9.21
CA ALA A 170 1.77 -23.24 9.42
C ALA A 170 2.86 -22.41 8.72
N LYS A 171 4.15 -22.78 8.89
CA LYS A 171 5.27 -22.06 8.24
C LYS A 171 5.19 -22.08 6.71
N TRP A 172 4.72 -23.18 6.13
CA TRP A 172 4.57 -23.34 4.68
C TRP A 172 3.45 -22.47 4.13
N ARG A 173 2.28 -22.53 4.77
CA ARG A 173 1.10 -21.78 4.36
C ARG A 173 1.31 -20.28 4.53
N ARG A 174 1.75 -19.81 5.71
CA ARG A 174 2.02 -18.38 5.98
C ARG A 174 2.98 -17.78 4.96
N ASN A 175 4.14 -18.41 4.75
CA ASN A 175 5.16 -17.86 3.87
C ASN A 175 4.82 -17.99 2.38
N THR A 176 4.02 -18.98 1.95
CA THR A 176 3.54 -19.03 0.55
C THR A 176 2.51 -17.94 0.29
N VAL A 177 1.56 -17.71 1.21
CA VAL A 177 0.59 -16.61 1.10
C VAL A 177 1.31 -15.27 1.04
N ASN A 178 2.26 -15.02 1.95
CA ASN A 178 3.03 -13.77 1.93
C ASN A 178 3.88 -13.62 0.66
N PHE A 179 4.52 -14.69 0.17
CA PHE A 179 5.26 -14.66 -1.10
C PHE A 179 4.38 -14.26 -2.30
N VAL A 180 3.14 -14.76 -2.36
CA VAL A 180 2.18 -14.39 -3.40
C VAL A 180 1.70 -12.94 -3.24
N ASP A 181 1.46 -12.48 -2.01
CA ASP A 181 1.13 -11.08 -1.75
C ASP A 181 2.28 -10.14 -2.16
N ASP A 182 3.53 -10.50 -1.89
CA ASP A 182 4.71 -9.73 -2.30
C ASP A 182 4.85 -9.66 -3.84
N LEU A 183 4.51 -10.73 -4.56
CA LEU A 183 4.38 -10.71 -6.01
C LEU A 183 3.26 -9.77 -6.48
N ALA A 184 2.09 -9.81 -5.82
CA ALA A 184 0.95 -8.95 -6.14
C ALA A 184 1.22 -7.47 -5.86
N LEU A 185 1.95 -7.15 -4.78
CA LEU A 185 2.42 -5.80 -4.47
C LEU A 185 3.38 -5.30 -5.56
N GLY A 186 4.37 -6.10 -5.94
CA GLY A 186 5.28 -5.74 -7.03
C GLY A 186 4.57 -5.49 -8.37
N ALA A 187 3.53 -6.29 -8.69
CA ALA A 187 2.70 -6.08 -9.87
C ALA A 187 1.93 -4.74 -9.78
N ALA A 188 1.32 -4.43 -8.62
CA ALA A 188 0.61 -3.17 -8.41
C ALA A 188 1.53 -1.94 -8.51
N GLU A 189 2.76 -2.03 -7.99
CA GLU A 189 3.80 -1.00 -8.15
C GLU A 189 4.16 -0.77 -9.62
N ALA A 190 4.35 -1.84 -10.40
CA ALA A 190 4.65 -1.74 -11.83
C ALA A 190 3.50 -1.11 -12.63
N LEU A 191 2.26 -1.46 -12.30
CA LEU A 191 1.07 -0.93 -12.95
C LEU A 191 0.82 0.54 -12.62
N SER A 192 1.17 0.99 -11.41
CA SER A 192 1.01 2.39 -10.98
C SER A 192 2.13 3.34 -11.44
N ALA A 193 3.28 2.82 -11.88
CA ALA A 193 4.44 3.62 -12.31
C ALA A 193 4.17 4.52 -13.54
N SER A 194 4.12 5.84 -13.33
CA SER A 194 3.81 6.83 -14.38
C SER A 194 4.88 6.94 -15.48
N THR A 195 4.51 6.76 -16.75
CA THR A 195 5.39 6.92 -17.93
C THR A 195 5.65 8.38 -18.35
N ILE A 196 5.27 9.36 -17.51
CA ILE A 196 5.32 10.82 -17.79
C ILE A 196 6.73 11.40 -17.60
N LYS A 197 7.71 10.92 -18.37
CA LYS A 197 9.05 11.53 -18.48
C LYS A 197 9.56 11.76 -19.91
N LYS A 198 8.71 11.63 -20.94
CA LYS A 198 9.15 11.80 -22.34
C LYS A 198 8.12 12.35 -23.36
N ALA A 199 7.03 12.99 -22.93
CA ALA A 199 5.97 13.43 -23.87
C ALA A 199 5.22 14.71 -23.42
N ALA A 200 5.91 15.67 -22.78
CA ALA A 200 5.29 16.88 -22.22
C ALA A 200 5.72 18.19 -22.95
N GLU A 201 5.87 18.14 -24.27
CA GLU A 201 6.08 19.33 -25.12
C GLU A 201 5.20 19.28 -26.39
N THR A 202 3.89 19.01 -26.27
CA THR A 202 2.91 19.52 -27.25
C THR A 202 1.47 19.51 -26.74
N ALA A 203 0.74 20.56 -27.13
CA ALA A 203 -0.73 20.67 -27.24
C ALA A 203 -1.59 20.61 -25.95
N GLU A 204 -2.11 21.77 -25.57
CA GLU A 204 -3.26 21.93 -24.67
C GLU A 204 -4.61 21.66 -25.39
N LYS A 205 -5.67 21.43 -24.58
CA LYS A 205 -7.12 21.70 -24.77
C LYS A 205 -8.11 20.59 -25.18
N GLN A 206 -9.24 20.62 -24.44
CA GLN A 206 -10.60 20.09 -24.67
C GLN A 206 -10.77 18.55 -24.54
N GLU A 207 -11.45 17.98 -23.54
CA GLU A 207 -12.84 18.10 -23.00
C GLU A 207 -13.89 17.17 -23.67
N GLU A 208 -14.19 16.06 -22.96
CA GLU A 208 -15.53 15.49 -22.61
C GLU A 208 -16.53 14.98 -23.70
N LYS A 209 -17.35 13.91 -23.54
CA LYS A 209 -17.60 12.87 -22.49
C LYS A 209 -18.67 11.84 -22.96
N LYS A 210 -18.94 10.79 -22.14
CA LYS A 210 -20.16 9.91 -21.98
C LYS A 210 -20.09 8.50 -22.63
N GLU A 211 -20.29 7.31 -22.01
CA GLU A 211 -20.86 6.73 -20.74
C GLU A 211 -22.21 5.96 -20.87
N GLU A 212 -22.23 4.72 -20.35
CA GLU A 212 -23.30 3.89 -19.67
C GLU A 212 -23.14 2.37 -20.02
N LYS A 213 -23.36 1.33 -19.16
CA LYS A 213 -23.68 1.18 -17.71
C LYS A 213 -23.56 -0.30 -17.22
N SER A 214 -23.25 -0.52 -15.92
CA SER A 214 -23.64 -1.67 -15.02
C SER A 214 -23.07 -3.10 -15.25
N ALA A 215 -22.86 -4.02 -14.26
CA ALA A 215 -22.71 -3.97 -12.78
C ALA A 215 -22.34 -5.37 -12.15
N ILE A 216 -21.93 -5.42 -10.86
CA ILE A 216 -21.98 -6.54 -9.86
C ILE A 216 -20.72 -7.44 -9.58
N ASN A 217 -20.16 -7.29 -8.35
CA ASN A 217 -19.42 -8.20 -7.44
C ASN A 217 -18.27 -9.16 -7.88
N SER A 218 -17.03 -8.77 -7.55
CA SER A 218 -16.03 -9.56 -6.78
C SER A 218 -14.74 -8.74 -6.64
N ASP A 219 -14.52 -8.09 -5.49
CA ASP A 219 -13.71 -6.86 -5.38
C ASP A 219 -12.25 -6.93 -5.92
N PRO A 220 -11.95 -6.24 -7.05
CA PRO A 220 -10.59 -6.05 -7.56
C PRO A 220 -9.84 -4.94 -6.79
N ILE A 221 -8.51 -4.96 -6.82
CA ILE A 221 -7.71 -3.79 -6.40
C ILE A 221 -7.84 -2.71 -7.49
N VAL A 222 -8.44 -1.56 -7.16
CA VAL A 222 -8.57 -0.43 -8.10
C VAL A 222 -7.31 0.46 -8.03
N ILE A 223 -6.48 0.36 -9.06
CA ILE A 223 -5.38 1.26 -9.40
C ILE A 223 -5.96 2.33 -10.34
N ALA A 224 -5.69 3.63 -10.15
CA ALA A 224 -6.33 4.69 -10.95
C ALA A 224 -5.35 5.46 -11.89
N PRO A 225 -5.24 5.05 -13.17
CA PRO A 225 -4.64 5.83 -14.26
C PRO A 225 -5.42 7.11 -14.64
N LYS A 226 -4.80 7.93 -15.49
CA LYS A 226 -5.33 9.21 -16.03
C LYS A 226 -5.28 9.18 -17.57
N THR A 227 -6.30 9.72 -18.24
CA THR A 227 -6.83 9.29 -19.56
C THR A 227 -6.62 10.25 -20.77
N ALA A 228 -7.15 9.84 -21.96
CA ALA A 228 -7.43 10.54 -23.26
C ALA A 228 -6.36 10.40 -24.38
N VAL A 229 -6.60 10.59 -25.71
CA VAL A 229 -7.64 11.29 -26.53
C VAL A 229 -8.00 10.48 -27.84
N GLU A 230 -8.95 10.95 -28.67
CA GLU A 230 -9.54 10.42 -29.93
C GLU A 230 -8.77 10.69 -31.26
N VAL A 231 -9.37 10.39 -32.45
CA VAL A 231 -9.69 11.38 -33.56
C VAL A 231 -10.72 10.88 -34.65
N LYS A 232 -11.85 11.62 -34.79
CA LYS A 232 -12.70 12.07 -35.95
C LYS A 232 -13.33 11.17 -37.07
N ALA A 233 -14.53 11.63 -37.50
CA ALA A 233 -15.37 11.23 -38.66
C ALA A 233 -15.25 12.17 -39.90
N PRO A 234 -16.08 12.03 -40.98
CA PRO A 234 -17.26 12.92 -41.11
C PRO A 234 -18.49 12.45 -41.95
N ALA A 235 -19.59 13.24 -41.90
CA ALA A 235 -20.78 13.35 -42.80
C ALA A 235 -21.87 12.23 -42.72
N GLU A 236 -23.20 12.45 -42.95
CA GLU A 236 -23.97 13.61 -43.45
C GLU A 236 -25.51 13.56 -43.11
N THR A 237 -26.20 14.72 -43.19
CA THR A 237 -27.67 14.97 -43.45
C THR A 237 -28.83 14.77 -42.44
N THR A 238 -29.80 15.72 -42.56
CA THR A 238 -31.29 15.68 -42.38
C THR A 238 -32.05 15.93 -41.04
N LYS A 239 -32.51 17.19 -40.90
CA LYS A 239 -33.91 17.70 -40.72
C LYS A 239 -34.83 17.35 -39.51
N VAL A 240 -35.20 18.43 -38.78
CA VAL A 240 -36.56 18.81 -38.24
C VAL A 240 -37.15 17.92 -37.11
N THR A 241 -37.46 18.44 -35.91
CA THR A 241 -38.70 19.19 -35.57
C THR A 241 -38.56 19.96 -34.23
N VAL A 242 -39.30 21.07 -34.06
CA VAL A 242 -39.24 21.99 -32.90
C VAL A 242 -40.43 21.79 -31.94
N VAL A 243 -40.18 21.81 -30.62
CA VAL A 243 -41.20 22.03 -29.56
C VAL A 243 -40.59 22.96 -28.47
N PRO A 244 -41.34 23.90 -27.84
CA PRO A 244 -40.75 25.05 -27.14
C PRO A 244 -40.27 24.78 -25.70
N ALA A 245 -39.47 25.72 -25.19
CA ALA A 245 -38.77 25.65 -23.91
C ALA A 245 -39.57 26.14 -22.68
N THR A 246 -39.16 25.66 -21.51
CA THR A 246 -39.49 26.24 -20.19
C THR A 246 -38.16 26.62 -19.50
N PRO A 247 -37.99 27.84 -18.96
CA PRO A 247 -36.68 28.34 -18.55
C PRO A 247 -36.28 27.89 -17.14
N LEU A 248 -35.01 27.51 -16.95
CA LEU A 248 -34.38 27.41 -15.63
C LEU A 248 -32.98 28.04 -15.64
N THR A 249 -32.68 28.68 -14.52
CA THR A 249 -31.63 29.68 -14.26
C THR A 249 -30.19 29.13 -14.41
N PRO A 250 -29.20 29.97 -14.81
CA PRO A 250 -27.80 29.54 -14.87
C PRO A 250 -27.25 29.08 -13.52
N ALA A 251 -26.61 27.91 -13.49
CA ALA A 251 -25.84 27.45 -12.35
C ALA A 251 -24.46 28.13 -12.34
N THR A 252 -24.14 28.81 -11.24
CA THR A 252 -22.84 29.45 -10.98
C THR A 252 -21.70 28.40 -10.96
N PRO A 253 -20.48 28.70 -11.45
CA PRO A 253 -19.38 27.73 -11.46
C PRO A 253 -19.03 27.26 -10.05
N ALA A 254 -19.00 25.93 -9.85
CA ALA A 254 -18.63 25.34 -8.57
C ALA A 254 -17.10 25.28 -8.41
N THR A 255 -16.59 26.00 -7.41
CA THR A 255 -15.18 26.04 -7.03
C THR A 255 -14.66 24.67 -6.56
N SER A 256 -13.37 24.44 -6.77
CA SER A 256 -12.60 23.26 -6.39
C SER A 256 -12.74 22.84 -4.91
N GLY A 257 -12.76 21.53 -4.65
CA GLY A 257 -12.14 20.97 -3.44
C GLY A 257 -13.02 20.73 -2.20
N ALA A 258 -14.13 20.00 -2.34
CA ALA A 258 -14.87 19.49 -1.18
C ALA A 258 -14.44 18.06 -0.80
N THR A 259 -13.59 17.93 0.22
CA THR A 259 -13.38 16.64 0.92
C THR A 259 -14.68 16.28 1.65
N PRO A 260 -15.30 15.11 1.43
CA PRO A 260 -16.58 14.77 2.07
C PRO A 260 -16.49 14.86 3.60
N GLY A 261 -17.29 15.75 4.19
CA GLY A 261 -17.34 15.97 5.64
C GLY A 261 -16.43 17.07 6.20
N TYR A 262 -15.67 17.82 5.39
CA TYR A 262 -14.86 18.95 5.84
C TYR A 262 -15.27 20.26 5.16
N LYS A 263 -15.23 21.36 5.90
CA LYS A 263 -15.46 22.72 5.40
C LYS A 263 -14.13 23.42 5.20
N GLU A 264 -13.93 24.04 4.04
CA GLU A 264 -12.83 24.97 3.82
C GLU A 264 -13.04 26.24 4.67
N VAL A 265 -12.00 26.65 5.37
CA VAL A 265 -11.96 27.82 6.26
C VAL A 265 -10.76 28.66 5.86
N ALA A 266 -10.90 29.99 5.85
CA ALA A 266 -9.75 30.85 5.56
C ALA A 266 -8.63 30.61 6.59
N PRO A 267 -7.35 30.51 6.20
CA PRO A 267 -6.25 30.24 7.14
C PRO A 267 -6.17 31.18 8.36
N ASP A 268 -6.58 32.45 8.22
CA ASP A 268 -6.66 33.43 9.32
C ASP A 268 -7.88 33.25 10.26
N GLN A 269 -8.88 32.47 9.86
CA GLN A 269 -10.09 32.15 10.63
C GLN A 269 -9.98 30.83 11.40
N LEU A 270 -8.84 30.14 11.34
CA LEU A 270 -8.58 28.96 12.16
C LEU A 270 -8.62 29.31 13.66
N PRO A 271 -9.35 28.54 14.50
CA PRO A 271 -9.27 28.71 15.94
C PRO A 271 -7.84 28.50 16.44
N THR A 272 -7.34 29.39 17.30
CA THR A 272 -5.97 29.29 17.86
C THR A 272 -5.76 28.03 18.68
N ASN A 273 -6.83 27.39 19.15
CA ASN A 273 -6.85 26.11 19.86
C ASN A 273 -7.15 24.89 18.96
N ALA A 274 -7.29 25.05 17.64
CA ALA A 274 -7.64 23.93 16.75
C ALA A 274 -6.53 22.86 16.65
N ILE A 275 -5.28 23.24 16.90
CA ILE A 275 -4.13 22.34 17.06
C ILE A 275 -3.33 22.80 18.27
N GLN A 276 -3.29 21.97 19.31
CA GLN A 276 -2.53 22.22 20.54
C GLN A 276 -1.55 21.08 20.82
N MET A 277 -0.37 21.44 21.32
CA MET A 277 0.67 20.50 21.71
C MET A 277 0.14 19.56 22.83
N GLY A 278 0.26 18.25 22.64
CA GLY A 278 -0.24 17.24 23.58
C GLY A 278 -1.74 16.93 23.50
N ALA A 279 -2.55 17.69 22.74
CA ALA A 279 -4.00 17.45 22.62
C ALA A 279 -4.37 16.38 21.57
N GLY A 280 -3.39 15.83 20.84
CA GLY A 280 -3.61 14.88 19.76
C GLY A 280 -2.34 14.53 18.99
N LYS A 281 -2.50 13.72 17.95
CA LYS A 281 -1.43 13.28 17.04
C LYS A 281 -1.41 14.17 15.79
N LEU A 282 -0.24 14.72 15.48
CA LEU A 282 -0.01 15.50 14.27
C LEU A 282 0.69 14.64 13.21
N VAL A 283 0.07 14.46 12.04
CA VAL A 283 0.63 13.67 10.93
C VAL A 283 0.95 14.61 9.77
N LEU A 284 2.22 14.63 9.36
CA LEU A 284 2.71 15.30 8.16
C LEU A 284 2.63 14.33 6.99
N VAL A 285 2.12 14.82 5.86
CA VAL A 285 1.95 14.07 4.62
C VAL A 285 2.68 14.82 3.52
N ILE A 286 3.81 14.27 3.09
CA ILE A 286 4.66 14.86 2.06
C ILE A 286 4.33 14.20 0.73
N GLY A 287 3.99 15.01 -0.27
CA GLY A 287 3.49 14.55 -1.57
C GLY A 287 1.98 14.77 -1.73
N SER A 288 1.57 15.15 -2.95
CA SER A 288 0.17 15.38 -3.33
C SER A 288 -0.50 14.17 -3.99
N ASP A 289 0.29 13.15 -4.33
CA ASP A 289 -0.15 11.92 -4.99
C ASP A 289 -0.24 10.77 -3.98
N ALA A 290 -1.41 10.11 -3.89
CA ALA A 290 -1.77 9.18 -2.81
C ALA A 290 -0.79 8.00 -2.63
N PHE A 291 -0.05 7.64 -3.69
CA PHE A 291 0.91 6.54 -3.70
C PHE A 291 2.36 6.98 -3.44
N ASN A 292 2.64 8.27 -3.58
CA ASN A 292 3.93 8.90 -3.24
C ASN A 292 3.84 9.75 -1.95
N MET A 293 2.78 9.55 -1.15
CA MET A 293 2.59 10.20 0.15
C MET A 293 3.48 9.56 1.22
N THR A 294 4.55 10.25 1.62
CA THR A 294 5.25 9.93 2.86
C THR A 294 4.44 10.46 4.04
N MET A 295 3.89 9.55 4.85
CA MET A 295 3.20 9.89 6.10
C MET A 295 4.15 9.73 7.29
N MET A 296 4.43 10.81 8.01
CA MET A 296 5.22 10.78 9.25
C MET A 296 4.51 11.52 10.39
N THR A 297 4.69 11.08 11.63
CA THR A 297 4.07 11.72 12.80
C THR A 297 5.03 12.75 13.37
N ALA A 298 4.61 14.00 13.58
CA ALA A 298 5.40 14.95 14.36
C ALA A 298 5.27 14.59 15.86
N ASN A 299 6.17 13.75 16.34
CA ASN A 299 6.09 13.11 17.65
C ASN A 299 6.33 14.07 18.83
N ALA A 300 7.06 15.16 18.62
CA ALA A 300 7.17 16.28 19.57
C ALA A 300 6.02 17.30 19.45
N GLY A 301 5.01 17.02 18.60
CA GLY A 301 3.77 17.78 18.50
C GLY A 301 3.84 18.98 17.53
N GLY A 302 2.91 19.92 17.71
CA GLY A 302 2.83 21.14 16.92
C GLY A 302 1.74 22.09 17.39
N SER A 303 1.74 23.29 16.84
CA SER A 303 0.85 24.38 17.24
C SER A 303 0.66 25.40 16.10
N LEU A 304 -0.54 25.98 16.02
CA LEU A 304 -0.79 27.11 15.14
C LEU A 304 -0.12 28.38 15.69
N GLY A 305 0.24 29.29 14.80
CA GLY A 305 0.72 30.62 15.16
C GLY A 305 0.81 31.56 13.96
N LYS A 306 1.61 32.63 14.09
CA LYS A 306 1.85 33.60 13.01
C LYS A 306 3.33 33.84 12.79
N SER A 307 3.75 33.93 11.53
CA SER A 307 5.10 34.32 11.12
C SER A 307 5.00 35.37 10.02
N SER A 308 5.70 36.50 10.18
CA SER A 308 5.61 37.66 9.27
C SER A 308 4.18 38.09 8.93
N GLY A 309 3.28 38.02 9.91
CA GLY A 309 1.85 38.35 9.78
C GLY A 309 0.95 37.23 9.21
N LYS A 310 1.53 36.21 8.56
CA LYS A 310 0.79 35.09 7.95
C LYS A 310 0.49 33.95 8.94
N PRO A 311 -0.62 33.21 8.78
CA PRO A 311 -0.92 32.02 9.56
C PRO A 311 0.03 30.87 9.21
N VAL A 312 0.65 30.28 10.23
CA VAL A 312 1.61 29.18 10.08
C VAL A 312 1.32 28.04 11.06
N ILE A 313 1.75 26.83 10.68
CA ILE A 313 1.81 25.66 11.55
C ILE A 313 3.26 25.37 11.93
N PHE A 314 3.54 25.28 13.22
CA PHE A 314 4.80 24.78 13.77
C PHE A 314 4.67 23.27 13.98
N SER A 315 5.63 22.50 13.46
CA SER A 315 5.68 21.04 13.59
C SER A 315 7.04 20.62 14.15
N PHE A 316 7.04 19.84 15.23
CA PHE A 316 8.25 19.43 15.93
C PHE A 316 8.50 17.93 15.76
N LEU A 317 9.69 17.57 15.24
CA LEU A 317 10.17 16.20 15.18
C LEU A 317 11.25 16.01 16.25
N SER A 318 11.26 14.86 16.94
CA SER A 318 12.35 14.53 17.88
C SER A 318 13.71 14.42 17.17
N PRO A 319 14.85 14.55 17.89
CA PRO A 319 16.19 14.61 17.27
C PRO A 319 16.53 13.37 16.41
N ASP A 320 16.01 12.21 16.82
CA ASP A 320 16.17 10.86 16.29
C ASP A 320 15.20 10.51 15.15
N GLN A 321 14.19 11.34 14.87
CA GLN A 321 13.18 11.05 13.86
C GLN A 321 13.71 11.29 12.41
N PRO A 322 13.43 10.38 11.44
CA PRO A 322 13.72 10.63 10.03
C PRO A 322 13.07 11.91 9.49
N TYR A 323 13.87 12.77 8.88
CA TYR A 323 13.49 14.12 8.47
C TYR A 323 13.89 14.48 7.02
N GLU A 324 14.64 13.60 6.34
CA GLU A 324 15.24 13.85 5.03
C GLU A 324 14.21 14.13 3.92
N GLN A 325 13.05 13.49 3.99
CA GLN A 325 11.93 13.72 3.08
C GLN A 325 11.27 15.09 3.35
N MET A 326 11.23 15.54 4.61
CA MET A 326 10.74 16.86 4.98
C MET A 326 11.69 17.97 4.51
N GLU A 327 13.01 17.72 4.49
CA GLU A 327 13.99 18.65 3.92
C GLU A 327 13.85 18.81 2.40
N LYS A 328 13.53 17.74 1.69
CA LYS A 328 13.32 17.76 0.23
C LYS A 328 11.93 18.28 -0.17
N ALA A 329 10.96 18.33 0.75
CA ALA A 329 9.61 18.79 0.49
C ALA A 329 9.51 20.32 0.37
N GLU A 330 8.91 20.81 -0.71
CA GLU A 330 8.48 22.22 -0.83
C GLU A 330 7.07 22.46 -0.24
N THR A 331 6.21 21.45 -0.30
CA THR A 331 4.83 21.47 0.20
C THR A 331 4.52 20.18 0.95
N TYR A 332 3.63 20.27 1.93
CA TYR A 332 3.17 19.14 2.75
C TYR A 332 1.77 19.42 3.30
N THR A 333 1.01 18.36 3.56
CA THR A 333 -0.29 18.46 4.25
C THR A 333 -0.11 18.08 5.72
N VAL A 334 -0.77 18.81 6.62
CA VAL A 334 -0.81 18.47 8.06
C VAL A 334 -2.20 17.97 8.41
N ARG A 335 -2.29 16.81 9.05
CA ARG A 335 -3.54 16.22 9.56
C ARG A 335 -3.45 16.10 11.07
N PHE A 336 -4.32 16.80 11.80
CA PHE A 336 -4.38 16.73 13.26
C PHE A 336 -5.52 15.81 13.70
N TYR A 337 -5.18 14.78 14.47
CA TYR A 337 -6.10 13.81 15.05
C TYR A 337 -6.19 14.07 16.56
N PRO A 338 -7.33 14.55 17.09
CA PRO A 338 -7.49 14.70 18.54
C PRO A 338 -7.32 13.37 19.27
N ALA A 339 -7.04 13.41 20.57
CA ALA A 339 -6.90 12.21 21.38
C ALA A 339 -8.11 11.25 21.20
N ASN A 340 -7.81 9.97 20.94
CA ASN A 340 -8.77 8.88 20.71
C ASN A 340 -9.65 9.00 19.44
N GLN A 341 -9.31 9.87 18.48
CA GLN A 341 -9.99 9.96 17.18
C GLN A 341 -9.20 9.24 16.07
N THR A 342 -9.90 8.51 15.20
CA THR A 342 -9.32 7.85 14.00
C THR A 342 -9.35 8.72 12.75
N GLU A 343 -10.09 9.83 12.79
CA GLU A 343 -10.20 10.81 11.71
C GLU A 343 -9.59 12.15 12.13
N PRO A 344 -9.01 12.94 11.21
CA PRO A 344 -8.48 14.25 11.56
C PRO A 344 -9.62 15.23 11.79
N SER A 345 -9.49 16.15 12.77
CA SER A 345 -10.40 17.29 12.93
C SER A 345 -10.00 18.48 12.08
N VAL A 346 -8.71 18.59 11.75
CA VAL A 346 -8.13 19.67 10.94
C VAL A 346 -7.17 19.09 9.91
N VAL A 347 -7.30 19.53 8.66
CA VAL A 347 -6.38 19.25 7.56
C VAL A 347 -5.90 20.56 6.97
N LEU A 348 -4.58 20.78 6.91
CA LEU A 348 -3.95 22.01 6.41
C LEU A 348 -3.07 21.69 5.21
N GLU A 349 -3.23 22.42 4.10
CA GLU A 349 -2.27 22.41 3.00
C GLU A 349 -1.21 23.48 3.29
N CYS A 350 0.07 23.09 3.36
CA CYS A 350 1.16 23.96 3.80
C CYS A 350 2.30 24.05 2.79
N LYS A 351 2.82 25.26 2.59
CA LYS A 351 4.08 25.50 1.90
C LYS A 351 5.21 25.57 2.94
N LYS A 352 6.28 24.79 2.77
CA LYS A 352 7.39 24.76 3.71
C LYS A 352 8.17 26.08 3.64
N MET A 353 8.35 26.71 4.80
CA MET A 353 9.21 27.87 4.97
C MET A 353 10.66 27.43 5.23
N PRO A 354 11.68 28.27 4.97
CA PRO A 354 13.06 27.95 5.31
C PRO A 354 13.21 27.59 6.80
N SER A 355 13.61 26.34 7.07
CA SER A 355 13.95 25.83 8.40
C SER A 355 15.36 26.26 8.80
N GLN A 356 15.62 26.34 10.12
CA GLN A 356 16.97 26.50 10.63
C GLN A 356 17.77 25.19 10.45
N ALA A 357 19.10 25.30 10.31
CA ALA A 357 19.95 24.13 10.19
C ALA A 357 19.83 23.22 11.43
N PRO A 358 19.80 21.89 11.27
CA PRO A 358 19.68 20.97 12.39
C PRO A 358 20.79 21.14 13.44
N MET A 359 20.41 21.28 14.70
CA MET A 359 21.34 21.13 15.84
C MET A 359 21.22 19.73 16.41
N GLU A 360 22.37 19.07 16.61
CA GLU A 360 22.44 17.71 17.13
C GLU A 360 21.85 17.64 18.55
N GLY A 361 20.98 16.65 18.80
CA GLY A 361 20.30 16.47 20.08
C GLY A 361 19.09 17.39 20.36
N GLN A 362 18.75 18.34 19.49
CA GLN A 362 17.57 19.21 19.66
C GLN A 362 16.38 18.80 18.77
N PRO A 363 15.11 18.98 19.22
CA PRO A 363 13.95 18.79 18.37
C PRO A 363 13.98 19.71 17.14
N ARG A 364 13.66 19.14 15.98
CA ARG A 364 13.67 19.82 14.68
C ARG A 364 12.33 20.52 14.47
N MET A 365 12.38 21.85 14.34
CA MET A 365 11.19 22.68 14.09
C MET A 365 11.03 22.97 12.60
N TYR A 366 9.90 22.54 12.03
CA TYR A 366 9.45 22.91 10.69
C TYR A 366 8.30 23.91 10.76
N VAL A 367 8.34 24.90 9.87
CA VAL A 367 7.32 25.95 9.76
C VAL A 367 6.65 25.85 8.39
N GLY A 368 5.33 25.76 8.37
CA GLY A 368 4.53 25.74 7.16
C GLY A 368 3.63 26.96 7.06
N GLU A 369 3.72 27.71 5.97
CA GLU A 369 2.72 28.72 5.62
C GLU A 369 1.43 28.00 5.21
N ILE A 370 0.32 28.28 5.89
CA ILE A 370 -0.96 27.61 5.65
C ILE A 370 -1.61 28.26 4.42
N VAL A 371 -1.73 27.48 3.33
CA VAL A 371 -2.31 27.93 2.06
C VAL A 371 -3.81 27.65 2.02
N LYS A 372 -4.24 26.48 2.50
CA LYS A 372 -5.64 26.14 2.70
C LYS A 372 -5.83 25.44 4.04
N ALA A 373 -7.02 25.57 4.62
CA ALA A 373 -7.39 24.90 5.84
C ALA A 373 -8.80 24.30 5.71
N PHE A 374 -8.92 23.04 6.14
CA PHE A 374 -10.16 22.29 6.15
C PHE A 374 -10.44 21.82 7.58
N VAL A 375 -11.62 22.15 8.10
CA VAL A 375 -12.05 21.81 9.47
C VAL A 375 -13.34 20.99 9.38
N LYS A 376 -13.46 19.97 10.23
CA LYS A 376 -14.64 19.09 10.30
C LYS A 376 -15.82 19.79 11.00
#